data_AF-A0A0B7AY54-F1
#
_entry.id   AF-A0A0B7AY54-F1
#
_cell.length_a   1.000
_cell.length_b   1.000
_cell.length_c   1.000
_cell.angle_alpha   90.00
_cell.angle_beta   90.00
_cell.angle_gamma   90.00
#
_symmetry.space_group_name_H-M   'P 1'
#
loop_
_entity.id
_entity.type
_entity.pdbx_description
1 polymer ?
#
loop_
_entity_poly.entity_id
_entity_poly.type
_entity_poly.pdbx_seq_one_letter_code
_entity_poly.pdbx_strand_id
1 'polypeptide(L)'
;VDVNVHPTKHEVHFLHEDAIISSVQAAVEAKLLGSNTSRTFFTQAMLPGPAQDEPQGKQYKKDGNEPIRPQDMIRTDSRDQKLDSFLNQTVLTHSTKISQDNLGQEEEDKDVDSASKNNNCSTSKIRRAATSKSTDGASNNKESGGDIEPKVKRREIKLTSILSLRQDVKDNASDNMRDLVQNHSFVGCVSESHALIQHGTRLYLSNTTNLSKELFYQIMLQDFSNFGILRLSEPVPVRELVLLGLDCSASGWTPVDGPKEEMADYVVTFLSSKSEMLQDYFSLEIEDGKLVTLPMLLENYVPPLDELPLYILRLATEVNWDSEKDCFHTFSEETAQFYSMKKSLLKAIDDKDSMETDENEASNSKEHCHNWRWTVEHVIYPAIKQSLLPPSYTENDRSIIQLANLPDLYKVFERC
;
A
#
# COMPACT_ATOMS: atom_id res chain seq x y z
N VAL A 1 26.94 -25.54 -6.32
CA VAL A 1 27.46 -24.50 -5.41
C VAL A 1 28.45 -25.18 -4.49
N ASP A 2 29.71 -24.77 -4.54
CA ASP A 2 30.75 -25.21 -3.63
C ASP A 2 30.88 -24.20 -2.49
N VAL A 3 30.63 -24.67 -1.28
CA VAL A 3 30.49 -23.87 -0.06
C VAL A 3 31.75 -23.95 0.81
N ASN A 4 32.73 -24.79 0.43
CA ASN A 4 33.94 -25.06 1.22
C ASN A 4 35.17 -24.26 0.77
N VAL A 5 34.94 -23.15 0.06
CA VAL A 5 36.00 -22.33 -0.51
C VAL A 5 36.57 -21.36 0.54
N HIS A 6 35.72 -20.83 1.42
CA HIS A 6 36.12 -19.87 2.45
C HIS A 6 35.60 -20.29 3.83
N PRO A 7 36.41 -20.24 4.91
CA PRO A 7 36.01 -20.71 6.25
C PRO A 7 34.74 -20.06 6.81
N THR A 8 34.49 -18.80 6.44
CA THR A 8 33.30 -18.03 6.85
C THR A 8 32.11 -18.18 5.90
N LYS A 9 32.21 -19.01 4.85
CA LYS A 9 31.24 -19.11 3.74
C LYS A 9 30.92 -17.77 3.07
N HIS A 10 31.81 -16.79 3.21
CA HIS A 10 31.69 -15.46 2.60
C HIS A 10 31.79 -15.54 1.07
N GLU A 11 32.58 -16.49 0.59
CA GLU A 11 32.69 -16.82 -0.83
C GLU A 11 32.20 -18.25 -1.04
N VAL A 12 31.30 -18.40 -1.99
CA VAL A 12 30.81 -19.69 -2.47
C VAL A 12 30.99 -19.69 -3.97
N HIS A 13 31.63 -20.72 -4.51
CA HIS A 13 31.80 -20.81 -5.96
C HIS A 13 30.60 -21.53 -6.57
N PHE A 14 30.17 -21.07 -7.74
CA PHE A 14 29.18 -21.80 -8.51
C PHE A 14 29.91 -22.78 -9.42
N LEU A 15 29.49 -24.04 -9.39
CA LEU A 15 29.98 -25.00 -10.37
C LEU A 15 29.47 -24.53 -11.74
N HIS A 16 30.37 -24.38 -12.72
CA HIS A 16 30.08 -23.78 -14.02
C HIS A 16 29.68 -22.30 -13.98
N GLU A 17 30.25 -21.52 -13.07
CA GLU A 17 30.02 -20.07 -12.92
C GLU A 17 30.03 -19.31 -14.25
N ASP A 18 31.06 -19.50 -15.08
CA ASP A 18 31.16 -18.84 -16.39
C ASP A 18 30.00 -19.18 -17.34
N ALA A 19 29.51 -20.43 -17.30
CA ALA A 19 28.39 -20.86 -18.14
C ALA A 19 27.06 -20.28 -17.64
N ILE A 20 26.90 -20.15 -16.32
CA ILE A 20 25.73 -19.52 -15.70
C ILE A 20 25.73 -18.02 -16.05
N ILE A 21 26.86 -17.34 -15.88
CA ILE A 21 27.01 -15.92 -16.22
C ILE A 21 26.71 -15.70 -17.71
N SER A 22 27.27 -16.53 -18.59
CA SER A 22 27.02 -16.45 -20.03
C SER A 22 25.54 -16.65 -20.39
N SER A 23 24.87 -17.60 -19.73
CA SER A 23 23.44 -17.88 -19.94
C SER A 23 22.56 -16.71 -19.46
N VAL A 24 22.87 -16.14 -18.29
CA VAL A 24 22.17 -14.95 -17.77
C VAL A 24 22.40 -13.75 -18.69
N GLN A 25 23.63 -13.53 -19.14
CA GLN A 25 23.96 -12.46 -20.08
C GLN A 25 23.17 -12.61 -21.38
N ALA A 26 23.12 -13.80 -21.97
CA ALA A 26 22.36 -14.07 -23.18
C ALA A 26 20.85 -13.85 -22.98
N ALA A 27 20.30 -14.25 -21.83
CA ALA A 27 18.87 -14.05 -21.52
C ALA A 27 18.52 -12.57 -21.34
N VAL A 28 19.38 -11.80 -20.66
CA VAL A 28 19.23 -10.35 -20.49
C VAL A 28 19.37 -9.63 -21.83
N GLU A 29 20.35 -10.01 -22.65
CA GLU A 29 20.56 -9.45 -23.99
C GLU A 29 19.36 -9.73 -24.90
N ALA A 30 18.84 -10.96 -24.90
CA ALA A 30 17.63 -11.31 -25.64
C ALA A 30 16.41 -10.50 -25.19
N LYS A 31 16.24 -10.26 -23.88
CA LYS A 31 15.16 -9.44 -23.34
C LYS A 31 15.33 -7.95 -23.67
N LEU A 32 16.54 -7.42 -23.64
CA LEU A 32 16.84 -6.03 -24.00
C LEU A 32 16.66 -5.79 -25.51
N LEU A 33 17.15 -6.70 -26.35
CA LEU A 33 16.94 -6.66 -27.80
C LEU A 33 15.47 -6.82 -28.16
N GLY A 34 14.74 -7.72 -27.51
CA GLY A 34 13.30 -7.89 -27.68
C GLY A 34 12.50 -6.66 -27.26
N SER A 35 12.95 -5.95 -26.20
CA SER A 35 12.29 -4.74 -25.70
C SER A 35 12.40 -3.55 -26.68
N ASN A 36 13.38 -3.57 -27.58
CA ASN A 36 13.59 -2.51 -28.57
C ASN A 36 12.59 -2.54 -29.74
N THR A 37 11.74 -3.58 -29.82
CA THR A 37 10.69 -3.68 -30.85
C THR A 37 9.42 -2.88 -30.51
N SER A 38 9.27 -2.39 -29.28
CA SER A 38 8.04 -1.72 -28.82
C SER A 38 8.14 -0.21 -28.61
N ARG A 39 9.29 0.44 -28.87
CA ARG A 39 9.42 1.90 -28.68
C ARG A 39 10.35 2.54 -29.70
N THR A 40 9.79 3.15 -30.74
CA THR A 40 10.48 4.18 -31.53
C THR A 40 10.63 5.44 -30.66
N PHE A 41 11.81 5.66 -30.09
CA PHE A 41 12.16 6.96 -29.52
C PHE A 41 12.71 7.87 -30.62
N PHE A 42 12.06 9.00 -30.85
CA PHE A 42 12.68 10.11 -31.58
C PHE A 42 13.82 10.65 -30.71
N THR A 43 15.05 10.32 -31.05
CA THR A 43 16.22 11.02 -30.53
C THR A 43 16.31 12.36 -31.25
N GLN A 44 15.94 13.44 -30.56
CA GLN A 44 16.22 14.79 -31.03
C GLN A 44 17.74 14.98 -31.02
N ALA A 45 18.36 14.98 -32.20
CA ALA A 45 19.77 15.31 -32.35
C ALA A 45 19.99 16.77 -31.91
N MET A 46 20.60 16.97 -30.75
CA MET A 46 21.09 18.28 -30.35
C MET A 46 22.28 18.66 -31.24
N LEU A 47 22.13 19.78 -31.96
CA LEU A 47 23.21 20.39 -32.74
C LEU A 47 24.39 20.76 -31.83
N PRO A 48 25.65 20.56 -32.25
CA PRO A 48 26.81 20.96 -31.48
C PRO A 48 26.85 22.50 -31.35
N GLY A 49 26.58 23.00 -30.15
CA GLY A 49 26.83 24.40 -29.78
C GLY A 49 28.33 24.63 -29.52
N PRO A 50 28.82 25.87 -29.69
CA PRO A 50 30.25 26.18 -29.74
C PRO A 50 30.93 25.93 -28.38
N ALA A 51 32.16 25.39 -28.46
CA ALA A 51 33.00 25.09 -27.32
C ALA A 51 33.14 26.30 -26.37
N GLN A 52 32.75 26.11 -25.12
CA GLN A 52 33.15 26.98 -24.03
C GLN A 52 33.85 26.16 -22.94
N ASP A 53 34.86 26.81 -22.39
CA ASP A 53 35.97 26.27 -21.60
C ASP A 53 35.59 25.33 -20.45
N GLU A 54 36.36 24.25 -20.34
CA GLU A 54 36.39 23.33 -19.22
C GLU A 54 36.58 24.07 -17.88
N PRO A 55 35.65 23.97 -16.92
CA PRO A 55 35.93 24.35 -15.55
C PRO A 55 36.78 23.26 -14.89
N GLN A 56 38.04 23.62 -14.66
CA GLN A 56 39.06 22.91 -13.90
C GLN A 56 38.47 22.08 -12.75
N GLY A 57 38.79 20.78 -12.76
CA GLY A 57 38.39 19.81 -11.75
C GLY A 57 38.71 20.30 -10.34
N LYS A 58 37.67 20.41 -9.51
CA LYS A 58 37.83 20.53 -8.08
C LYS A 58 38.45 19.24 -7.56
N GLN A 59 39.68 19.36 -7.11
CA GLN A 59 40.44 18.34 -6.40
C GLN A 59 39.58 17.73 -5.28
N TYR A 60 39.28 16.44 -5.39
CA TYR A 60 38.87 15.66 -4.22
C TYR A 60 40.02 15.71 -3.23
N LYS A 61 39.78 16.31 -2.06
CA LYS A 61 40.61 16.06 -0.89
C LYS A 61 40.58 14.55 -0.67
N LYS A 62 41.74 13.93 -0.80
CA LYS A 62 41.99 12.54 -0.45
C LYS A 62 42.03 12.47 1.08
N ASP A 63 40.86 12.61 1.70
CA ASP A 63 40.71 12.23 3.11
C ASP A 63 40.90 10.71 3.20
N GLY A 64 41.50 10.30 4.31
CA GLY A 64 42.12 9.01 4.50
C GLY A 64 41.25 7.84 4.08
N ASN A 65 41.92 6.82 3.57
CA ASN A 65 41.41 5.47 3.42
C ASN A 65 41.12 4.91 4.83
N GLU A 66 40.09 5.42 5.51
CA GLU A 66 39.53 4.71 6.66
C GLU A 66 38.93 3.42 6.09
N PRO A 67 39.36 2.24 6.59
CA PRO A 67 38.75 1.00 6.18
C PRO A 67 37.28 1.08 6.57
N ILE A 68 36.40 1.17 5.56
CA ILE A 68 34.95 1.06 5.73
C ILE A 68 34.75 -0.23 6.50
N ARG A 69 34.27 -0.12 7.74
CA ARG A 69 34.17 -1.29 8.61
C ARG A 69 33.02 -2.13 8.04
N PRO A 70 33.10 -3.47 8.09
CA PRO A 70 32.03 -4.32 7.57
C PRO A 70 30.63 -3.99 8.14
N GLN A 71 30.57 -3.52 9.39
CA GLN A 71 29.36 -3.03 10.03
C GLN A 71 28.74 -1.78 9.36
N ASP A 72 29.55 -0.92 8.75
CA ASP A 72 29.11 0.30 8.05
C ASP A 72 28.64 0.00 6.60
N MET A 73 28.85 -1.24 6.13
CA MET A 73 28.32 -1.76 4.85
C MET A 73 26.95 -2.44 5.02
N ILE A 74 26.53 -2.70 6.27
CA ILE A 74 25.22 -3.27 6.58
C ILE A 74 24.24 -2.10 6.64
N ARG A 75 23.24 -2.10 5.75
CA ARG A 75 22.12 -1.15 5.81
C ARG A 75 21.37 -1.38 7.12
N THR A 76 21.62 -0.54 8.10
CA THR A 76 21.01 -0.57 9.43
C THR A 76 19.97 0.55 9.59
N ASP A 77 19.91 1.50 8.65
CA ASP A 77 18.89 2.54 8.67
C ASP A 77 17.54 1.95 8.27
N SER A 78 16.56 2.11 9.15
CA SER A 78 15.20 1.66 8.92
C SER A 78 14.48 2.47 7.84
N ARG A 79 15.06 3.58 7.37
CA ARG A 79 14.53 4.47 6.32
C ARG A 79 15.02 4.11 4.91
N ASP A 80 15.96 3.19 4.77
CA ASP A 80 16.53 2.83 3.47
C ASP A 80 15.55 2.03 2.60
N GLN A 81 15.33 2.46 1.36
CA GLN A 81 14.49 1.76 0.39
C GLN A 81 15.26 0.59 -0.26
N LYS A 82 14.65 -0.59 -0.30
CA LYS A 82 15.21 -1.78 -0.96
C LYS A 82 14.79 -1.84 -2.44
N LEU A 83 15.62 -2.44 -3.30
CA LEU A 83 15.40 -2.51 -4.76
C LEU A 83 14.19 -3.37 -5.16
N ASP A 84 13.85 -4.35 -4.35
CA ASP A 84 12.66 -5.20 -4.53
C ASP A 84 11.35 -4.41 -4.48
N SER A 85 11.35 -3.23 -3.87
CA SER A 85 10.24 -2.26 -3.92
C SER A 85 9.84 -1.86 -5.36
N PHE A 86 10.70 -2.03 -6.37
CA PHE A 86 10.37 -1.68 -7.76
C PHE A 86 9.87 -2.85 -8.61
N LEU A 87 9.95 -4.09 -8.11
CA LEU A 87 9.76 -5.28 -8.93
C LEU A 87 8.29 -5.64 -9.22
N ASN A 88 7.33 -5.13 -8.44
CA ASN A 88 5.89 -5.46 -8.58
C ASN A 88 5.00 -4.31 -9.08
N GLN A 89 5.58 -3.15 -9.41
CA GLN A 89 4.81 -1.95 -9.79
C GLN A 89 4.13 -2.06 -11.16
N THR A 90 4.57 -3.00 -12.01
CA THR A 90 4.13 -3.15 -13.41
C THR A 90 2.78 -3.85 -13.61
N VAL A 91 2.24 -4.53 -12.59
CA VAL A 91 1.02 -5.36 -12.75
C VAL A 91 -0.27 -4.55 -12.54
N LEU A 92 -0.23 -3.53 -11.68
CA LEU A 92 -1.43 -2.73 -11.36
C LEU A 92 -1.89 -1.82 -12.51
N THR A 93 -0.99 -1.47 -13.44
CA THR A 93 -1.30 -0.60 -14.58
C THR A 93 -2.08 -1.27 -15.71
N HIS A 94 -2.17 -2.61 -15.73
CA HIS A 94 -2.86 -3.33 -16.81
C HIS A 94 -4.32 -3.70 -16.48
N SER A 95 -4.72 -3.69 -15.21
CA SER A 95 -6.09 -4.04 -14.79
C SER A 95 -6.98 -2.83 -14.44
N THR A 96 -6.44 -1.61 -14.51
CA THR A 96 -7.16 -0.37 -14.17
C THR A 96 -7.24 0.54 -15.39
N LYS A 97 -8.26 0.34 -16.24
CA LYS A 97 -8.64 1.35 -17.23
C LYS A 97 -9.30 2.51 -16.51
N ILE A 98 -8.58 3.62 -16.36
CA ILE A 98 -9.15 4.91 -15.96
C ILE A 98 -9.95 5.42 -17.16
N SER A 99 -11.27 5.23 -17.12
CA SER A 99 -12.20 5.85 -18.05
C SER A 99 -12.76 7.12 -17.40
N GLN A 100 -12.36 8.28 -17.90
CA GLN A 100 -13.02 9.56 -17.64
C GLN A 100 -13.88 9.91 -18.87
N ASP A 101 -15.20 9.92 -18.69
CA ASP A 101 -16.23 10.63 -19.47
C ASP A 101 -17.61 10.12 -18.99
N ASN A 102 -18.71 10.87 -18.87
CA ASN A 102 -19.00 12.31 -18.79
C ASN A 102 -20.55 12.43 -18.61
N LEU A 103 -21.05 13.38 -17.83
CA LEU A 103 -22.42 13.96 -17.87
C LEU A 103 -22.26 15.38 -17.29
N GLY A 104 -22.57 16.50 -17.94
CA GLY A 104 -23.37 16.82 -19.11
C GLY A 104 -24.18 18.05 -18.74
N GLN A 105 -24.02 19.17 -19.46
CA GLN A 105 -25.09 20.16 -19.74
C GLN A 105 -24.60 21.30 -20.67
N GLU A 106 -25.15 21.26 -21.89
CA GLU A 106 -25.73 22.34 -22.71
C GLU A 106 -25.28 23.80 -22.49
N GLU A 107 -24.71 24.44 -23.53
CA GLU A 107 -25.45 25.32 -24.46
C GLU A 107 -24.60 25.68 -25.72
N GLU A 108 -25.28 25.66 -26.87
CA GLU A 108 -25.14 26.35 -28.18
C GLU A 108 -24.13 27.53 -28.29
N ASP A 109 -23.45 27.89 -29.40
CA ASP A 109 -23.38 27.46 -30.80
C ASP A 109 -22.17 28.15 -31.50
N LYS A 110 -21.63 27.52 -32.56
CA LYS A 110 -20.89 28.07 -33.74
C LYS A 110 -19.37 28.35 -33.77
N ASP A 111 -18.72 27.46 -34.53
CA ASP A 111 -17.81 27.67 -35.67
C ASP A 111 -16.27 27.73 -35.52
N VAL A 112 -15.68 26.55 -35.79
CA VAL A 112 -14.62 26.19 -36.77
C VAL A 112 -13.14 26.64 -36.59
N ASP A 113 -12.32 25.58 -36.57
CA ASP A 113 -10.91 25.39 -36.97
C ASP A 113 -9.72 25.57 -35.99
N SER A 114 -9.41 24.45 -35.33
CA SER A 114 -8.17 23.65 -35.46
C SER A 114 -6.79 24.32 -35.33
N ALA A 115 -6.14 24.10 -34.17
CA ALA A 115 -4.73 23.66 -34.06
C ALA A 115 -4.37 23.27 -32.61
N SER A 116 -4.18 21.97 -32.38
CA SER A 116 -3.73 21.36 -31.13
C SER A 116 -2.38 21.91 -30.63
N LYS A 117 -2.32 22.23 -29.33
CA LYS A 117 -1.07 22.24 -28.55
C LYS A 117 -1.20 21.24 -27.39
N ASN A 118 -0.29 20.27 -27.40
CA ASN A 118 0.01 19.30 -26.34
C ASN A 118 0.09 19.96 -24.96
N ASN A 119 -0.37 19.25 -23.92
CA ASN A 119 0.19 19.34 -22.57
C ASN A 119 -0.01 18.01 -21.82
N ASN A 120 1.11 17.35 -21.51
CA ASN A 120 1.22 16.20 -20.63
C ASN A 120 1.24 16.67 -19.16
N CYS A 121 0.58 15.95 -18.23
CA CYS A 121 0.72 16.18 -16.79
C CYS A 121 1.17 14.90 -16.09
N SER A 122 2.26 15.02 -15.32
CA SER A 122 2.95 13.94 -14.59
C SER A 122 2.61 13.94 -13.09
N THR A 123 2.88 12.77 -12.51
CA THR A 123 2.63 12.22 -11.17
C THR A 123 3.34 12.93 -10.01
N SER A 124 2.65 13.18 -8.88
CA SER A 124 3.24 13.74 -7.66
C SER A 124 3.57 12.68 -6.59
N LYS A 125 4.82 12.62 -6.13
CA LYS A 125 5.31 11.83 -4.98
C LYS A 125 5.05 12.55 -3.66
N ILE A 126 4.48 11.86 -2.67
CA ILE A 126 4.23 12.38 -1.33
C ILE A 126 5.52 12.33 -0.48
N ARG A 127 6.07 13.50 -0.16
CA ARG A 127 6.98 13.70 1.00
C ARG A 127 6.40 14.80 1.87
N ARG A 128 6.23 14.57 3.18
CA ARG A 128 5.98 15.64 4.14
C ARG A 128 7.09 15.72 5.18
N ALA A 129 7.54 16.96 5.36
CA ALA A 129 8.61 17.40 6.23
C ALA A 129 8.20 17.38 7.70
N ALA A 130 9.18 17.06 8.55
CA ALA A 130 9.11 17.19 9.99
C ALA A 130 9.12 18.67 10.42
N THR A 131 8.43 18.93 11.52
CA THR A 131 8.23 20.19 12.23
C THR A 131 9.55 20.81 12.69
N SER A 132 9.76 22.11 12.44
CA SER A 132 10.80 22.92 13.11
C SER A 132 10.18 24.13 13.83
N LYS A 133 10.70 24.37 15.03
CA LYS A 133 10.37 25.49 15.93
C LYS A 133 10.87 26.82 15.37
N SER A 134 10.12 27.86 15.69
CA SER A 134 10.34 29.29 15.47
C SER A 134 11.67 29.82 16.05
N THR A 135 12.39 30.66 15.30
CA THR A 135 13.06 31.89 15.78
C THR A 135 13.36 32.83 14.60
N ASP A 136 13.26 34.15 14.87
CA ASP A 136 13.31 35.28 13.96
C ASP A 136 14.66 35.51 13.24
N GLY A 137 14.61 36.13 12.05
CA GLY A 137 15.77 36.74 11.40
C GLY A 137 15.57 37.06 9.92
N ALA A 138 15.40 38.35 9.60
CA ALA A 138 15.20 38.88 8.25
C ALA A 138 16.44 38.74 7.34
N SER A 139 16.23 38.40 6.06
CA SER A 139 16.98 38.95 4.91
C SER A 139 16.41 38.51 3.54
N ASN A 140 16.35 39.48 2.63
CA ASN A 140 16.01 39.35 1.21
C ASN A 140 17.00 38.46 0.43
N ASN A 141 16.51 37.60 -0.47
CA ASN A 141 16.84 37.65 -1.91
C ASN A 141 16.20 36.52 -2.75
N LYS A 142 15.63 36.97 -3.87
CA LYS A 142 15.59 36.41 -5.23
C LYS A 142 14.96 35.04 -5.51
N GLU A 143 13.88 35.16 -6.27
CA GLU A 143 13.20 34.19 -7.12
C GLU A 143 14.16 33.29 -7.91
N SER A 144 13.89 31.99 -7.86
CA SER A 144 14.27 31.05 -8.91
C SER A 144 13.09 30.12 -9.12
N GLY A 145 12.45 30.24 -10.28
CA GLY A 145 11.27 29.46 -10.67
C GLY A 145 11.60 27.98 -10.77
N GLY A 146 10.99 27.19 -9.91
CA GLY A 146 10.82 25.76 -10.08
C GLY A 146 9.34 25.50 -10.31
N ASP A 147 9.00 24.73 -11.35
CA ASP A 147 7.64 24.32 -11.67
C ASP A 147 6.99 23.66 -10.44
N ILE A 148 6.07 24.38 -9.79
CA ILE A 148 5.27 23.87 -8.69
C ILE A 148 4.19 23.02 -9.32
N GLU A 149 4.34 21.69 -9.23
CA GLU A 149 3.25 20.76 -9.55
C GLU A 149 1.96 21.21 -8.84
N PRO A 150 0.81 21.24 -9.52
CA PRO A 150 -0.43 21.70 -8.92
C PRO A 150 -0.82 20.73 -7.79
N LYS A 151 -0.66 21.16 -6.54
CA LYS A 151 -1.16 20.42 -5.37
C LYS A 151 -2.67 20.23 -5.54
N VAL A 152 -3.10 18.97 -5.66
CA VAL A 152 -4.53 18.61 -5.68
C VAL A 152 -5.20 19.28 -4.47
N LYS A 153 -6.17 20.15 -4.76
CA LYS A 153 -6.85 20.95 -3.74
C LYS A 153 -7.83 20.03 -3.00
N ARG A 154 -7.47 19.64 -1.78
CA ARG A 154 -8.32 18.82 -0.91
C ARG A 154 -9.49 19.64 -0.35
N ARG A 155 -10.68 19.03 -0.27
CA ARG A 155 -11.87 19.57 0.38
C ARG A 155 -11.61 19.74 1.87
N GLU A 156 -11.87 20.93 2.38
CA GLU A 156 -11.80 21.21 3.81
C GLU A 156 -13.01 20.58 4.52
N ILE A 157 -12.76 19.77 5.55
CA ILE A 157 -13.81 19.09 6.33
C ILE A 157 -14.13 19.91 7.57
N LYS A 158 -15.39 20.37 7.66
CA LYS A 158 -15.91 21.20 8.76
C LYS A 158 -16.90 20.45 9.67
N LEU A 159 -17.17 19.18 9.38
CA LEU A 159 -18.09 18.35 10.16
C LEU A 159 -17.50 18.06 11.54
N THR A 160 -18.21 18.48 12.60
CA THR A 160 -17.76 18.30 13.99
C THR A 160 -17.68 16.83 14.38
N SER A 161 -18.50 15.96 13.79
CA SER A 161 -18.46 14.50 13.92
C SER A 161 -17.08 13.93 13.56
N ILE A 162 -16.59 14.21 12.35
CA ILE A 162 -15.26 13.79 11.86
C ILE A 162 -14.13 14.47 12.63
N LEU A 163 -14.26 15.77 12.92
CA LEU A 163 -13.24 16.48 13.70
C LEU A 163 -13.11 15.90 15.12
N SER A 164 -14.22 15.53 15.75
CA SER A 164 -14.23 14.84 17.04
C SER A 164 -13.60 13.46 16.93
N LEU A 165 -13.96 12.63 15.95
CA LEU A 165 -13.36 11.29 15.78
C LEU A 165 -11.84 11.37 15.56
N ARG A 166 -11.36 12.34 14.80
CA ARG A 166 -9.92 12.59 14.63
C ARG A 166 -9.24 13.01 15.93
N GLN A 167 -9.95 13.74 16.79
CA GLN A 167 -9.44 14.12 18.10
C GLN A 167 -9.42 12.91 19.03
N ASP A 168 -10.46 12.09 19.03
CA ASP A 168 -10.55 10.86 19.81
C ASP A 168 -9.39 9.89 19.48
N VAL A 169 -8.98 9.79 18.21
CA VAL A 169 -7.78 9.02 17.81
C VAL A 169 -6.49 9.60 18.42
N LYS A 170 -6.33 10.92 18.41
CA LYS A 170 -5.13 11.58 18.95
C LYS A 170 -5.05 11.44 20.46
N ASP A 171 -6.18 11.60 21.15
CA ASP A 171 -6.25 11.55 22.61
C ASP A 171 -6.00 10.12 23.14
N ASN A 172 -6.33 9.11 22.34
CA ASN A 172 -6.10 7.71 22.67
C ASN A 172 -4.73 7.16 22.21
N ALA A 173 -3.91 7.94 21.50
CA ALA A 173 -2.64 7.47 20.95
C ALA A 173 -1.56 7.28 22.03
N SER A 174 -0.81 6.17 21.97
CA SER A 174 0.36 5.92 22.82
C SER A 174 1.63 6.44 22.16
N ASP A 175 2.32 7.37 22.83
CA ASP A 175 3.62 7.88 22.37
C ASP A 175 4.70 6.79 22.34
N ASN A 176 4.65 5.83 23.28
CA ASN A 176 5.62 4.72 23.33
C ASN A 176 5.47 3.78 22.13
N MET A 177 4.23 3.41 21.81
CA MET A 177 3.95 2.56 20.65
C MET A 177 4.17 3.30 19.35
N ARG A 178 3.89 4.60 19.33
CA ARG A 178 4.21 5.45 18.19
C ARG A 178 5.71 5.48 17.90
N ASP A 179 6.57 5.66 18.91
CA ASP A 179 8.02 5.62 18.72
C ASP A 179 8.48 4.28 18.15
N LEU A 180 8.00 3.16 18.71
CA LEU A 180 8.29 1.81 18.23
C LEU A 180 7.89 1.64 16.76
N VAL A 181 6.64 2.00 16.42
CA VAL A 181 6.10 1.86 15.06
C VAL A 181 6.77 2.80 14.07
N GLN A 182 7.09 4.03 14.45
CA GLN A 182 7.73 4.99 13.54
C GLN A 182 9.20 4.67 13.27
N ASN A 183 9.88 4.00 14.19
CA ASN A 183 11.31 3.74 14.10
C ASN A 183 11.66 2.26 13.87
N HIS A 184 10.66 1.41 13.66
CA HIS A 184 10.89 -0.01 13.38
C HIS A 184 11.66 -0.23 12.06
N SER A 185 12.46 -1.29 12.04
CA SER A 185 13.00 -1.93 10.84
C SER A 185 12.22 -3.20 10.56
N PHE A 186 11.71 -3.35 9.35
CA PHE A 186 11.00 -4.56 8.95
C PHE A 186 11.99 -5.73 8.78
N VAL A 187 11.68 -6.87 9.39
CA VAL A 187 12.55 -8.07 9.35
C VAL A 187 12.00 -9.10 8.36
N GLY A 188 10.71 -9.43 8.43
CA GLY A 188 10.11 -10.41 7.53
C GLY A 188 8.69 -10.83 7.93
N CYS A 189 7.96 -11.46 7.00
CA CYS A 189 6.62 -11.98 7.26
C CYS A 189 6.68 -13.36 7.93
N VAL A 190 5.88 -13.57 8.97
CA VAL A 190 5.63 -14.90 9.57
C VAL A 190 4.40 -15.55 8.91
N SER A 191 3.34 -14.77 8.75
CA SER A 191 2.10 -15.13 8.04
C SER A 191 1.43 -13.88 7.48
N GLU A 192 0.29 -14.02 6.79
CA GLU A 192 -0.50 -12.88 6.30
C GLU A 192 -0.92 -11.93 7.42
N SER A 193 -1.13 -12.47 8.62
CA SER A 193 -1.56 -11.73 9.80
C SER A 193 -0.42 -11.31 10.72
N HIS A 194 0.81 -11.83 10.54
CA HIS A 194 1.91 -11.58 11.46
C HIS A 194 3.23 -11.29 10.75
N ALA A 195 3.97 -10.30 11.23
CA ALA A 195 5.32 -10.02 10.77
C ALA A 195 6.29 -9.84 11.95
N LEU A 196 7.58 -9.84 11.62
CA LEU A 196 8.65 -9.51 12.54
C LEU A 196 9.15 -8.10 12.24
N ILE A 197 9.24 -7.30 13.29
CA ILE A 197 9.85 -5.97 13.24
C ILE A 197 10.89 -5.85 14.36
N GLN A 198 11.94 -5.09 14.08
CA GLN A 198 12.98 -4.77 15.04
C GLN A 198 12.90 -3.30 15.42
N HIS A 199 12.99 -3.01 16.71
CA HIS A 199 13.18 -1.64 17.20
C HIS A 199 14.32 -1.62 18.22
N GLY A 200 15.36 -0.83 17.95
CA GLY A 200 16.60 -0.85 18.72
C GLY A 200 17.21 -2.26 18.77
N THR A 201 17.37 -2.79 19.98
CA THR A 201 17.93 -4.14 20.20
C THR A 201 16.88 -5.24 20.33
N ARG A 202 15.59 -4.93 20.20
CA ARG A 202 14.49 -5.85 20.50
C ARG A 202 13.81 -6.29 19.22
N LEU A 203 13.47 -7.58 19.17
CA LEU A 203 12.70 -8.19 18.11
C LEU A 203 11.26 -8.36 18.58
N TYR A 204 10.31 -7.97 17.74
CA TYR A 204 8.88 -8.02 18.03
C TYR A 204 8.15 -8.84 16.98
N LEU A 205 7.14 -9.58 17.45
CA LEU A 205 6.06 -10.10 16.64
C LEU A 205 4.96 -9.05 16.57
N SER A 206 4.61 -8.60 15.38
CA SER A 206 3.54 -7.65 15.14
C SER A 206 2.35 -8.33 14.46
N ASN A 207 1.16 -8.10 14.99
CA ASN A 207 -0.10 -8.51 14.37
C ASN A 207 -0.45 -7.50 13.26
N THR A 208 -0.07 -7.83 12.04
CA THR A 208 -0.33 -7.04 10.84
C THR A 208 -1.82 -6.80 10.63
N THR A 209 -2.70 -7.76 10.98
CA THR A 209 -4.15 -7.60 10.85
C THR A 209 -4.66 -6.44 11.71
N ASN A 210 -4.31 -6.42 12.99
CA ASN A 210 -4.76 -5.38 13.91
C ASN A 210 -4.16 -4.01 13.56
N LEU A 211 -2.86 -3.97 13.27
CA LEU A 211 -2.18 -2.71 12.93
C LEU A 211 -2.69 -2.13 11.61
N SER A 212 -2.96 -2.97 10.61
CA SER A 212 -3.52 -2.51 9.33
C SER A 212 -4.99 -2.09 9.47
N LYS A 213 -5.80 -2.78 10.29
CA LYS A 213 -7.17 -2.32 10.63
C LYS A 213 -7.12 -0.91 11.20
N GLU A 214 -6.31 -0.67 12.23
CA GLU A 214 -6.21 0.65 12.85
C GLU A 214 -5.68 1.70 11.86
N LEU A 215 -4.70 1.34 11.02
CA LEU A 215 -4.20 2.22 9.96
C LEU A 215 -5.32 2.65 9.02
N PHE A 216 -6.10 1.70 8.50
CA PHE A 216 -7.16 2.01 7.54
C PHE A 216 -8.29 2.80 8.18
N TYR A 217 -8.62 2.55 9.46
CA TYR A 217 -9.58 3.37 10.20
C TYR A 217 -9.12 4.83 10.28
N GLN A 218 -7.85 5.06 10.61
CA GLN A 218 -7.29 6.41 10.68
C GLN A 218 -7.22 7.08 9.32
N ILE A 219 -6.92 6.34 8.24
CA ILE A 219 -6.99 6.85 6.87
C ILE A 219 -8.42 7.25 6.52
N MET A 220 -9.43 6.44 6.84
CA MET A 220 -10.84 6.76 6.59
C MET A 220 -11.22 8.09 7.24
N LEU A 221 -10.81 8.32 8.48
CA LEU A 221 -11.08 9.58 9.17
C LEU A 221 -10.29 10.75 8.58
N GLN A 222 -9.00 10.55 8.27
CA GLN A 222 -8.10 11.61 7.82
C GLN A 222 -8.40 12.06 6.38
N ASP A 223 -8.81 11.13 5.53
CA ASP A 223 -9.05 11.33 4.10
C ASP A 223 -10.54 11.39 3.73
N PHE A 224 -11.42 11.44 4.74
CA PHE A 224 -12.86 11.65 4.58
C PHE A 224 -13.21 12.65 3.46
N SER A 225 -14.07 12.25 2.52
CA SER A 225 -14.49 12.99 1.31
C SER A 225 -13.35 13.44 0.39
N ASN A 226 -12.17 12.80 0.47
CA ASN A 226 -10.99 13.10 -0.35
C ASN A 226 -10.27 11.83 -0.82
N PHE A 227 -10.96 10.69 -0.87
CA PHE A 227 -10.38 9.43 -1.30
C PHE A 227 -10.13 9.40 -2.81
N GLY A 228 -9.13 8.63 -3.21
CA GLY A 228 -9.07 8.17 -4.59
C GLY A 228 -10.13 7.09 -4.85
N ILE A 229 -10.34 6.78 -6.13
CA ILE A 229 -11.34 5.79 -6.55
C ILE A 229 -10.62 4.49 -6.93
N LEU A 230 -10.95 3.40 -6.25
CA LEU A 230 -10.63 2.05 -6.69
C LEU A 230 -11.83 1.53 -7.49
N ARG A 231 -11.70 1.50 -8.82
CA ARG A 231 -12.75 0.99 -9.72
C ARG A 231 -12.62 -0.52 -9.90
N LEU A 232 -13.71 -1.24 -9.68
CA LEU A 232 -13.76 -2.68 -9.97
C LEU A 232 -13.67 -2.90 -11.48
N SER A 233 -13.01 -3.96 -11.91
CA SER A 233 -12.90 -4.30 -13.33
C SER A 233 -14.27 -4.58 -13.95
N GLU A 234 -15.17 -5.18 -13.16
CA GLU A 234 -16.55 -5.47 -13.52
C GLU A 234 -17.46 -5.04 -12.35
N PRO A 235 -18.55 -4.30 -12.61
CA PRO A 235 -19.55 -3.98 -11.59
C PRO A 235 -20.19 -5.25 -11.03
N VAL A 236 -20.28 -5.36 -9.71
CA VAL A 236 -20.73 -6.58 -9.03
C VAL A 236 -22.13 -6.39 -8.45
N PRO A 237 -23.12 -7.23 -8.78
CA PRO A 237 -24.46 -7.12 -8.20
C PRO A 237 -24.44 -7.24 -6.67
N VAL A 238 -24.93 -6.20 -5.98
CA VAL A 238 -24.99 -6.15 -4.50
C VAL A 238 -25.82 -7.33 -3.97
N ARG A 239 -26.89 -7.68 -4.68
CA ARG A 239 -27.76 -8.81 -4.33
C ARG A 239 -27.00 -10.13 -4.21
N GLU A 240 -26.14 -10.42 -5.18
CA GLU A 240 -25.36 -11.66 -5.21
C GLU A 240 -24.30 -11.68 -4.11
N LEU A 241 -23.64 -10.54 -3.86
CA LEU A 241 -22.71 -10.37 -2.74
C LEU A 241 -23.40 -10.63 -1.40
N VAL A 242 -24.62 -10.12 -1.20
CA VAL A 242 -25.35 -10.33 0.06
C VAL A 242 -25.75 -11.80 0.22
N LEU A 243 -26.22 -12.47 -0.83
CA LEU A 243 -26.54 -13.90 -0.77
C LEU A 243 -25.30 -14.74 -0.41
N LEU A 244 -24.15 -14.46 -1.04
CA LEU A 244 -22.86 -15.09 -0.70
C LEU A 244 -22.46 -14.80 0.76
N GLY A 245 -22.68 -13.57 1.23
CA GLY A 245 -22.43 -13.17 2.61
C GLY A 245 -23.27 -13.97 3.60
N LEU A 246 -24.58 -14.10 3.33
CA LEU A 246 -25.53 -14.86 4.15
C LEU A 246 -25.28 -16.37 4.12
N ASP A 247 -24.63 -16.90 3.07
CA ASP A 247 -24.17 -18.29 3.01
C ASP A 247 -22.87 -18.53 3.81
N CYS A 248 -22.12 -17.47 4.13
CA CYS A 248 -20.97 -17.57 5.00
C CYS A 248 -21.38 -17.73 6.47
N SER A 249 -20.78 -18.69 7.17
CA SER A 249 -21.02 -18.89 8.61
C SER A 249 -20.67 -17.67 9.45
N ALA A 250 -19.74 -16.82 8.97
CA ALA A 250 -19.36 -15.59 9.64
C ALA A 250 -20.46 -14.51 9.65
N SER A 251 -21.50 -14.64 8.82
CA SER A 251 -22.66 -13.74 8.86
C SER A 251 -23.52 -13.89 10.11
N GLY A 252 -23.43 -15.05 10.79
CA GLY A 252 -24.30 -15.37 11.90
C GLY A 252 -25.76 -15.61 11.52
N TRP A 253 -26.09 -15.68 10.22
CA TRP A 253 -27.46 -15.91 9.76
C TRP A 253 -27.97 -17.28 10.21
N THR A 254 -29.24 -17.28 10.61
CA THR A 254 -29.99 -18.47 10.97
C THR A 254 -31.37 -18.46 10.31
N PRO A 255 -32.03 -19.62 10.17
CA PRO A 255 -33.38 -19.67 9.58
C PRO A 255 -34.44 -18.83 10.32
N VAL A 256 -34.18 -18.40 11.56
CA VAL A 256 -35.11 -17.52 12.31
C VAL A 256 -35.02 -16.06 11.87
N ASP A 257 -33.95 -15.65 11.19
CA ASP A 257 -33.77 -14.28 10.69
C ASP A 257 -34.58 -14.00 9.42
N GLY A 258 -35.18 -15.04 8.84
CA GLY A 258 -36.03 -14.97 7.66
C GLY A 258 -35.34 -15.38 6.36
N PRO A 259 -36.06 -15.31 5.22
CA PRO A 259 -35.56 -15.72 3.91
C PRO A 259 -34.36 -14.86 3.46
N LYS A 260 -33.33 -15.49 2.92
CA LYS A 260 -32.11 -14.81 2.49
C LYS A 260 -32.36 -13.85 1.33
N GLU A 261 -33.27 -14.24 0.43
CA GLU A 261 -33.64 -13.48 -0.75
C GLU A 261 -34.29 -12.15 -0.36
N GLU A 262 -35.20 -12.17 0.62
CA GLU A 262 -35.86 -10.96 1.12
C GLU A 262 -34.86 -10.01 1.79
N MET A 263 -33.93 -10.56 2.57
CA MET A 263 -32.82 -9.77 3.14
C MET A 263 -31.92 -9.18 2.06
N ALA A 264 -31.57 -9.95 1.03
CA ALA A 264 -30.75 -9.46 -0.06
C ALA A 264 -31.43 -8.30 -0.81
N ASP A 265 -32.73 -8.43 -1.10
CA ASP A 265 -33.51 -7.38 -1.76
C ASP A 265 -33.65 -6.13 -0.88
N TYR A 266 -33.82 -6.31 0.43
CA TYR A 266 -33.79 -5.22 1.40
C TYR A 266 -32.45 -4.49 1.41
N VAL A 267 -31.33 -5.21 1.49
CA VAL A 267 -29.98 -4.61 1.53
C VAL A 267 -29.69 -3.82 0.26
N VAL A 268 -30.04 -4.35 -0.91
CA VAL A 268 -29.89 -3.65 -2.20
C VAL A 268 -30.66 -2.33 -2.17
N THR A 269 -31.93 -2.36 -1.76
CA THR A 269 -32.78 -1.17 -1.69
C THR A 269 -32.23 -0.16 -0.69
N PHE A 270 -31.82 -0.64 0.48
CA PHE A 270 -31.31 0.18 1.56
C PHE A 270 -30.00 0.88 1.18
N LEU A 271 -29.00 0.15 0.69
CA LEU A 271 -27.73 0.75 0.28
C LEU A 271 -27.88 1.67 -0.94
N SER A 272 -28.77 1.33 -1.88
CA SER A 272 -29.09 2.21 -3.01
C SER A 272 -29.70 3.54 -2.53
N SER A 273 -30.49 3.53 -1.44
CA SER A 273 -31.02 4.77 -0.84
C SER A 273 -29.95 5.67 -0.20
N LYS A 274 -28.73 5.15 0.02
CA LYS A 274 -27.60 5.85 0.61
C LYS A 274 -26.48 6.15 -0.39
N SER A 275 -26.67 5.83 -1.67
CA SER A 275 -25.63 5.87 -2.71
C SER A 275 -24.95 7.24 -2.86
N GLU A 276 -25.72 8.33 -2.86
CA GLU A 276 -25.19 9.69 -3.00
C GLU A 276 -24.19 10.03 -1.89
N MET A 277 -24.53 9.68 -0.64
CA MET A 277 -23.67 9.93 0.52
C MET A 277 -22.43 9.01 0.52
N LEU A 278 -22.62 7.74 0.14
CA LEU A 278 -21.52 6.78 -0.01
C LEU A 278 -20.50 7.24 -1.06
N GLN A 279 -20.98 7.81 -2.17
CA GLN A 279 -20.13 8.33 -3.23
C GLN A 279 -19.40 9.62 -2.81
N ASP A 280 -20.09 10.62 -2.24
CA ASP A 280 -19.49 11.92 -1.86
C ASP A 280 -18.48 11.79 -0.71
N TYR A 281 -18.81 11.00 0.31
CA TYR A 281 -17.98 10.92 1.51
C TYR A 281 -16.93 9.81 1.44
N PHE A 282 -17.24 8.68 0.80
CA PHE A 282 -16.43 7.47 0.88
C PHE A 282 -15.97 6.94 -0.48
N SER A 283 -16.30 7.60 -1.59
CA SER A 283 -15.95 7.11 -2.94
C SER A 283 -16.40 5.67 -3.21
N LEU A 284 -17.49 5.25 -2.55
CA LEU A 284 -18.14 3.96 -2.73
C LEU A 284 -19.39 4.19 -3.59
N GLU A 285 -19.34 3.72 -4.82
CA GLU A 285 -20.40 3.92 -5.81
C GLU A 285 -21.22 2.65 -5.99
N ILE A 286 -22.53 2.78 -5.80
CA ILE A 286 -23.53 1.75 -6.10
C ILE A 286 -24.45 2.32 -7.18
N GLU A 287 -24.38 1.76 -8.39
CA GLU A 287 -25.13 2.17 -9.56
C GLU A 287 -26.01 1.00 -10.01
N ASP A 288 -27.31 1.22 -10.18
CA ASP A 288 -28.28 0.19 -10.59
C ASP A 288 -28.21 -1.12 -9.77
N GLY A 289 -28.00 -1.00 -8.45
CA GLY A 289 -27.86 -2.14 -7.55
C GLY A 289 -26.56 -2.94 -7.71
N LYS A 290 -25.57 -2.38 -8.41
CA LYS A 290 -24.24 -2.96 -8.60
C LYS A 290 -23.18 -2.08 -7.95
N LEU A 291 -22.25 -2.70 -7.24
CA LEU A 291 -21.07 -2.04 -6.71
C LEU A 291 -20.09 -1.78 -7.85
N VAL A 292 -19.69 -0.52 -8.02
CA VAL A 292 -18.79 -0.08 -9.10
C VAL A 292 -17.42 0.32 -8.54
N THR A 293 -17.39 0.99 -7.40
CA THR A 293 -16.15 1.52 -6.82
C THR A 293 -16.04 1.31 -5.32
N LEU A 294 -14.81 1.35 -4.84
CA LEU A 294 -14.42 1.36 -3.44
C LEU A 294 -13.43 2.53 -3.18
N PRO A 295 -13.27 2.98 -1.93
CA PRO A 295 -12.26 3.99 -1.59
C PRO A 295 -10.83 3.48 -1.75
N MET A 296 -10.01 4.15 -2.54
CA MET A 296 -8.57 3.86 -2.58
C MET A 296 -7.87 4.46 -1.34
N LEU A 297 -7.67 3.64 -0.31
CA LEU A 297 -7.06 4.07 0.96
C LEU A 297 -5.53 4.17 0.91
N LEU A 298 -4.88 3.29 0.16
CA LEU A 298 -3.43 3.30 -0.06
C LEU A 298 -3.13 3.08 -1.54
N GLU A 299 -2.10 3.77 -2.03
CA GLU A 299 -1.60 3.55 -3.37
C GLU A 299 -1.03 2.13 -3.49
N ASN A 300 -1.29 1.47 -4.61
CA ASN A 300 -0.83 0.11 -4.89
C ASN A 300 -1.35 -0.95 -3.90
N TYR A 301 -2.47 -0.67 -3.23
CA TYR A 301 -3.16 -1.61 -2.36
C TYR A 301 -4.56 -1.95 -2.89
N VAL A 302 -4.88 -3.23 -2.93
CA VAL A 302 -6.22 -3.75 -3.20
C VAL A 302 -6.62 -4.60 -1.99
N PRO A 303 -7.78 -4.34 -1.35
CA PRO A 303 -8.22 -5.13 -0.21
C PRO A 303 -8.54 -6.59 -0.61
N PRO A 304 -8.62 -7.52 0.35
CA PRO A 304 -9.03 -8.90 0.08
C PRO A 304 -10.49 -8.97 -0.39
N LEU A 305 -10.69 -8.97 -1.72
CA LEU A 305 -12.02 -8.95 -2.35
C LEU A 305 -12.86 -10.20 -2.08
N ASP A 306 -12.25 -11.28 -1.58
CA ASP A 306 -12.96 -12.47 -1.09
C ASP A 306 -13.85 -12.19 0.13
N GLU A 307 -13.60 -11.09 0.85
CA GLU A 307 -14.45 -10.64 1.96
C GLU A 307 -15.50 -9.60 1.56
N LEU A 308 -15.54 -9.22 0.29
CA LEU A 308 -16.51 -8.25 -0.21
C LEU A 308 -17.98 -8.64 0.08
N PRO A 309 -18.39 -9.93 -0.02
CA PRO A 309 -19.74 -10.35 0.39
C PRO A 309 -20.11 -9.97 1.82
N LEU A 310 -19.22 -10.28 2.78
CA LEU A 310 -19.46 -10.03 4.20
C LEU A 310 -19.38 -8.53 4.52
N TYR A 311 -18.49 -7.80 3.86
CA TYR A 311 -18.38 -6.35 3.99
C TYR A 311 -19.69 -5.65 3.59
N ILE A 312 -20.24 -5.96 2.41
CA ILE A 312 -21.49 -5.36 1.92
C ILE A 312 -22.67 -5.69 2.83
N LEU A 313 -22.75 -6.92 3.34
CA LEU A 313 -23.76 -7.30 4.33
C LEU A 313 -23.63 -6.44 5.61
N ARG A 314 -22.42 -6.34 6.16
CA ARG A 314 -22.14 -5.58 7.39
C ARG A 314 -22.36 -4.08 7.24
N LEU A 315 -22.17 -3.52 6.05
CA LEU A 315 -22.54 -2.12 5.80
C LEU A 315 -24.03 -1.85 6.04
N ALA A 316 -24.89 -2.82 5.76
CA ALA A 316 -26.33 -2.67 5.98
C ALA A 316 -26.76 -3.04 7.41
N THR A 317 -26.06 -3.95 8.09
CA THR A 317 -26.48 -4.47 9.40
C THR A 317 -25.74 -3.87 10.60
N GLU A 318 -24.45 -3.57 10.47
CA GLU A 318 -23.58 -3.16 11.59
C GLU A 318 -23.36 -1.65 11.66
N VAL A 319 -23.50 -0.94 10.54
CA VAL A 319 -23.34 0.51 10.51
C VAL A 319 -24.55 1.19 11.15
N ASN A 320 -24.30 2.09 12.09
CA ASN A 320 -25.35 2.89 12.70
C ASN A 320 -25.73 4.07 11.79
N TRP A 321 -26.81 3.94 11.02
CA TRP A 321 -27.26 4.96 10.07
C TRP A 321 -28.11 6.09 10.68
N ASP A 322 -28.39 6.04 11.98
CA ASP A 322 -29.31 6.96 12.66
C ASP A 322 -28.60 8.18 13.26
N SER A 323 -27.32 8.04 13.60
CA SER A 323 -26.51 9.08 14.25
C SER A 323 -25.32 9.45 13.35
N GLU A 324 -25.12 10.74 13.05
CA GLU A 324 -24.06 11.19 12.14
C GLU A 324 -22.67 10.72 12.59
N LYS A 325 -22.32 10.95 13.86
CA LYS A 325 -20.99 10.58 14.39
C LYS A 325 -20.83 9.06 14.40
N ASP A 326 -21.84 8.33 14.83
CA ASP A 326 -21.76 6.87 14.95
C ASP A 326 -21.78 6.21 13.57
N CYS A 327 -22.49 6.77 12.60
CA CYS A 327 -22.46 6.36 11.19
C CYS A 327 -21.04 6.45 10.64
N PHE A 328 -20.40 7.60 10.74
CA PHE A 328 -19.04 7.77 10.23
C PHE A 328 -18.04 6.90 10.97
N HIS A 329 -18.19 6.72 12.28
CA HIS A 329 -17.35 5.84 13.08
C HIS A 329 -17.49 4.37 12.66
N THR A 330 -18.70 3.82 12.72
CA THR A 330 -18.97 2.40 12.42
C THR A 330 -18.73 2.07 10.95
N PHE A 331 -19.09 2.95 10.02
CA PHE A 331 -18.76 2.77 8.60
C PHE A 331 -17.24 2.73 8.36
N SER A 332 -16.50 3.64 8.99
CA SER A 332 -15.04 3.66 8.89
C SER A 332 -14.42 2.42 9.51
N GLU A 333 -14.96 1.93 10.62
CA GLU A 333 -14.50 0.71 11.27
C GLU A 333 -14.76 -0.54 10.41
N GLU A 334 -15.96 -0.67 9.84
CA GLU A 334 -16.30 -1.78 8.94
C GLU A 334 -15.45 -1.77 7.67
N THR A 335 -15.22 -0.59 7.10
CA THR A 335 -14.32 -0.43 5.95
C THR A 335 -12.89 -0.77 6.33
N ALA A 336 -12.41 -0.33 7.49
CA ALA A 336 -11.09 -0.68 7.98
C ALA A 336 -10.92 -2.18 8.24
N GLN A 337 -11.95 -2.84 8.77
CA GLN A 337 -11.99 -4.28 8.96
C GLN A 337 -11.88 -5.00 7.61
N PHE A 338 -12.65 -4.57 6.61
CA PHE A 338 -12.60 -5.11 5.25
C PHE A 338 -11.21 -4.94 4.63
N TYR A 339 -10.61 -3.75 4.72
CA TYR A 339 -9.29 -3.45 4.17
C TYR A 339 -8.12 -4.06 4.95
N SER A 340 -8.31 -4.51 6.19
CA SER A 340 -7.23 -5.09 6.99
C SER A 340 -6.58 -6.32 6.34
N MET A 341 -5.27 -6.45 6.52
CA MET A 341 -4.51 -7.62 6.07
C MET A 341 -4.92 -8.86 6.88
N LYS A 342 -5.44 -9.89 6.22
CA LYS A 342 -5.83 -11.15 6.85
C LYS A 342 -5.61 -12.32 5.92
N LYS A 343 -5.66 -13.52 6.49
CA LYS A 343 -5.53 -14.75 5.71
C LYS A 343 -6.75 -14.86 4.78
N SER A 344 -6.52 -14.89 3.48
CA SER A 344 -7.59 -15.10 2.49
C SER A 344 -8.32 -16.41 2.78
N LEU A 345 -9.66 -16.35 2.78
CA LEU A 345 -10.51 -17.49 3.06
C LEU A 345 -10.44 -18.53 1.93
N LEU A 346 -10.23 -18.08 0.69
CA LEU A 346 -10.14 -18.93 -0.49
C LEU A 346 -8.86 -19.78 -0.52
N LYS A 347 -7.71 -19.22 -0.12
CA LYS A 347 -6.44 -19.96 -0.07
C LYS A 347 -6.41 -21.03 1.03
N ALA A 348 -7.20 -20.87 2.08
CA ALA A 348 -7.29 -21.86 3.15
C ALA A 348 -8.04 -23.15 2.72
N ILE A 349 -8.79 -23.09 1.61
CA ILE A 349 -9.48 -24.24 1.01
C ILE A 349 -8.49 -25.02 0.15
N ASP A 350 -7.71 -24.34 -0.71
CA ASP A 350 -6.68 -24.97 -1.55
C ASP A 350 -5.58 -25.68 -0.73
N ASP A 351 -5.21 -25.14 0.44
CA ASP A 351 -4.23 -25.76 1.35
C ASP A 351 -4.74 -27.07 2.00
N LYS A 352 -6.06 -27.27 2.07
CA LYS A 352 -6.63 -28.50 2.67
C LYS A 352 -6.71 -29.65 1.66
N ASP A 353 -6.91 -29.36 0.39
CA ASP A 353 -6.95 -30.36 -0.68
C ASP A 353 -5.56 -30.74 -1.20
N SER A 354 -4.51 -30.02 -0.80
CA SER A 354 -3.11 -30.26 -1.21
C SER A 354 -2.27 -31.06 -0.19
N MET A 355 -2.90 -31.69 0.82
CA MET A 355 -2.19 -32.59 1.74
C MET A 355 -1.81 -33.97 1.15
N GLU A 356 -2.08 -34.21 -0.15
CA GLU A 356 -1.60 -35.39 -0.87
C GLU A 356 -1.09 -35.03 -2.26
N THR A 357 0.05 -34.33 -2.39
CA THR A 357 0.93 -34.49 -3.58
C THR A 357 2.32 -33.88 -3.38
N ASP A 358 3.32 -34.56 -3.94
CA ASP A 358 4.75 -34.40 -3.76
C ASP A 358 5.32 -32.97 -3.98
N GLU A 359 6.36 -32.64 -3.20
CA GLU A 359 7.09 -31.36 -3.15
C GLU A 359 7.82 -30.91 -4.44
N ASN A 360 7.51 -31.46 -5.62
CA ASN A 360 8.33 -31.27 -6.83
C ASN A 360 7.65 -30.65 -8.07
N GLU A 361 6.40 -30.17 -7.99
CA GLU A 361 5.76 -29.50 -9.14
C GLU A 361 5.35 -28.03 -8.93
N ALA A 362 5.98 -27.33 -7.99
CA ALA A 362 5.81 -25.89 -7.80
C ALA A 362 6.59 -25.03 -8.83
N SER A 363 6.56 -25.37 -10.12
CA SER A 363 7.35 -24.66 -11.14
C SER A 363 6.63 -24.16 -12.39
N ASN A 364 5.31 -24.33 -12.56
CA ASN A 364 4.67 -23.87 -13.82
C ASN A 364 3.27 -23.21 -13.78
N SER A 365 2.75 -22.81 -12.63
CA SER A 365 1.58 -21.91 -12.55
C SER A 365 1.99 -20.50 -12.08
N LYS A 366 2.85 -19.83 -12.85
CA LYS A 366 3.12 -18.38 -12.69
C LYS A 366 2.00 -17.54 -13.31
N GLU A 367 0.77 -17.74 -12.84
CA GLU A 367 -0.19 -16.64 -12.87
C GLU A 367 0.20 -15.66 -11.76
N HIS A 368 0.25 -14.38 -12.09
CA HIS A 368 0.83 -13.28 -11.30
C HIS A 368 0.03 -13.01 -10.01
N CYS A 369 -0.04 -13.99 -9.11
CA CYS A 369 -0.66 -13.85 -7.80
C CYS A 369 0.10 -12.78 -7.01
N HIS A 370 -0.61 -11.72 -6.62
CA HIS A 370 -0.16 -10.68 -5.71
C HIS A 370 0.70 -11.28 -4.60
N ASN A 371 1.99 -10.95 -4.58
CA ASN A 371 2.87 -11.39 -3.53
C ASN A 371 2.50 -10.62 -2.25
N TRP A 372 1.63 -11.20 -1.44
CA TRP A 372 1.15 -10.58 -0.21
C TRP A 372 2.30 -10.18 0.72
N ARG A 373 3.43 -10.92 0.72
CA ARG A 373 4.62 -10.57 1.50
C ARG A 373 5.21 -9.25 1.04
N TRP A 374 5.25 -9.04 -0.27
CA TRP A 374 5.68 -7.77 -0.85
C TRP A 374 4.72 -6.65 -0.47
N THR A 375 3.40 -6.87 -0.54
CA THR A 375 2.42 -5.86 -0.12
C THR A 375 2.58 -5.50 1.36
N VAL A 376 2.80 -6.50 2.22
CA VAL A 376 3.05 -6.28 3.65
C VAL A 376 4.32 -5.43 3.83
N GLU A 377 5.45 -5.84 3.25
CA GLU A 377 6.74 -5.17 3.43
C GLU A 377 6.82 -3.78 2.79
N HIS A 378 6.26 -3.60 1.59
CA HIS A 378 6.50 -2.43 0.75
C HIS A 378 5.32 -1.48 0.64
N VAL A 379 4.14 -1.86 1.13
CA VAL A 379 2.94 -1.01 1.13
C VAL A 379 2.43 -0.78 2.55
N ILE A 380 2.13 -1.86 3.28
CA ILE A 380 1.47 -1.77 4.60
C ILE A 380 2.42 -1.26 5.68
N TYR A 381 3.59 -1.89 5.89
CA TYR A 381 4.51 -1.46 6.95
C TYR A 381 5.11 -0.06 6.73
N PRO A 382 5.39 0.38 5.48
CA PRO A 382 5.75 1.76 5.21
C PRO A 382 4.63 2.75 5.56
N ALA A 383 3.37 2.43 5.25
CA ALA A 383 2.23 3.26 5.63
C ALA A 383 2.02 3.29 7.15
N ILE A 384 2.11 2.13 7.82
CA ILE A 384 2.10 2.01 9.29
C ILE A 384 3.18 2.93 9.89
N LYS A 385 4.40 2.87 9.37
CA LYS A 385 5.53 3.70 9.82
C LYS A 385 5.29 5.20 9.64
N GLN A 386 4.60 5.57 8.57
CA GLN A 386 4.41 6.97 8.19
C GLN A 386 3.26 7.64 8.94
N SER A 387 2.12 6.96 9.13
CA SER A 387 0.87 7.61 9.52
C SER A 387 0.14 6.99 10.71
N LEU A 388 0.43 5.75 11.10
CA LEU A 388 -0.30 5.12 12.20
C LEU A 388 -0.03 5.85 13.53
N LEU A 389 -1.10 6.17 14.25
CA LEU A 389 -1.08 6.57 15.65
C LEU A 389 -1.59 5.39 16.49
N PRO A 390 -0.71 4.51 17.00
CA PRO A 390 -1.17 3.32 17.69
C PRO A 390 -1.95 3.68 18.97
N PRO A 391 -3.15 3.14 19.17
CA PRO A 391 -3.95 3.42 20.36
C PRO A 391 -3.31 2.81 21.61
N SER A 392 -3.68 3.34 22.77
CA SER A 392 -3.14 2.94 24.07
C SER A 392 -3.35 1.46 24.39
N TYR A 393 -4.43 0.85 23.88
CA TYR A 393 -4.69 -0.58 24.07
C TYR A 393 -3.71 -1.49 23.32
N THR A 394 -2.99 -0.99 22.31
CA THR A 394 -1.96 -1.74 21.55
C THR A 394 -0.82 -2.24 22.44
N GLU A 395 -0.62 -1.63 23.61
CA GLU A 395 0.37 -2.08 24.60
C GLU A 395 -0.04 -3.40 25.27
N ASN A 396 -1.35 -3.69 25.36
CA ASN A 396 -1.90 -4.77 26.18
C ASN A 396 -2.66 -5.83 25.37
N ASP A 397 -3.14 -5.49 24.18
CA ASP A 397 -3.95 -6.36 23.31
C ASP A 397 -3.14 -7.44 22.56
N ARG A 398 -1.81 -7.47 22.79
CA ARG A 398 -0.86 -8.39 22.13
C ARG A 398 -0.70 -8.13 20.63
N SER A 399 -1.05 -6.94 20.14
CA SER A 399 -0.78 -6.54 18.76
C SER A 399 0.71 -6.38 18.48
N ILE A 400 1.53 -6.08 19.49
CA ILE A 400 2.99 -6.05 19.40
C ILE A 400 3.58 -6.79 20.61
N ILE A 401 4.28 -7.91 20.37
CA ILE A 401 4.84 -8.76 21.41
C ILE A 401 6.36 -8.82 21.26
N GLN A 402 7.10 -8.48 22.31
CA GLN A 402 8.56 -8.65 22.31
C GLN A 402 8.89 -10.16 22.38
N LEU A 403 9.63 -10.67 21.39
CA LEU A 403 10.06 -12.06 21.34
C LEU A 403 11.47 -12.25 21.91
N ALA A 404 12.38 -11.35 21.55
CA ALA A 404 13.80 -11.49 21.87
C ALA A 404 14.49 -10.13 22.01
N ASN A 405 15.68 -10.16 22.59
CA ASN A 405 16.55 -9.01 22.77
C ASN A 405 17.98 -9.40 22.41
N LEU A 406 18.62 -8.64 21.52
CA LEU A 406 19.95 -8.94 20.98
C LEU A 406 21.04 -9.12 22.06
N PRO A 407 21.13 -8.32 23.13
CA PRO A 407 22.09 -8.53 24.21
C PRO A 407 21.95 -9.89 24.90
N ASP A 408 20.74 -10.46 24.95
CA ASP A 408 20.52 -11.78 25.53
C ASP A 408 20.91 -12.89 24.54
N LEU A 409 20.70 -12.66 23.23
CA LEU A 409 21.17 -13.55 22.17
C LEU A 409 22.70 -13.60 22.10
N TYR A 410 23.38 -12.45 22.22
CA TYR A 410 24.85 -12.38 22.18
C TYR A 410 25.55 -13.05 23.39
N LYS A 411 24.81 -13.43 24.45
CA LYS A 411 25.36 -14.25 25.55
C LYS A 411 25.46 -15.73 25.19
N VAL A 412 24.69 -16.18 24.19
CA VAL A 412 24.61 -17.58 23.76
C VAL A 412 25.25 -17.78 22.39
N PHE A 413 25.04 -16.83 21.48
CA PHE A 413 25.59 -16.85 20.13
C PHE A 413 26.86 -16.00 20.09
N GLU A 414 28.01 -16.67 20.19
CA GLU A 414 29.33 -16.06 20.05
C GLU A 414 29.91 -16.30 18.65
N ARG A 415 30.86 -15.45 18.26
CA ARG A 415 31.67 -15.66 17.05
C ARG A 415 32.50 -16.94 17.21
N CYS A 416 32.65 -17.68 16.11
CA CYS A 416 33.47 -18.89 16.05
C CYS A 416 34.94 -18.64 16.38
#